data_AF-A0A7K3DQ84-F1
#
_entry.id   AF-A0A7K3DQ84-F1
#
_cell.length_a   1.000
_cell.length_b   1.000
_cell.length_c   1.000
_cell.angle_alpha   90.00
_cell.angle_beta   90.00
_cell.angle_gamma   90.00
#
_symmetry.space_group_name_H-M   'P 1'
#
loop_
_entity.id
_entity.type
_entity.pdbx_description
1 polymer ?
#
loop_
_entity_poly.entity_id
_entity_poly.type
_entity_poly.pdbx_seq_one_letter_code
_entity_poly.pdbx_strand_id
1 'polypeptide(L)'
;MSEPAGPLPGRSATELNAQIRELMLQTGGFLNEKQRREYAALVAAWWSAVDGERSLPVPVAPAQVPDVPRQRRARDAVGAWRAR
;
A
#
# COMPACT_ATOMS: atom_id res chain seq x y z
N MET A 1 12.22 11.61 -19.24
CA MET A 1 12.44 12.58 -18.14
C MET A 1 12.12 11.84 -16.85
N SER A 2 13.12 11.55 -16.02
CA SER A 2 12.92 10.88 -14.73
C SER A 2 13.55 11.76 -13.65
N GLU A 3 12.71 12.36 -12.81
CA GLU A 3 13.08 13.13 -11.61
C GLU A 3 12.13 12.71 -10.46
N PRO A 4 12.55 12.78 -9.18
CA PRO A 4 13.89 12.67 -8.62
C PRO A 4 14.05 11.42 -7.74
N ALA A 5 15.28 10.91 -7.67
CA ALA A 5 15.68 9.91 -6.69
C ALA A 5 15.72 10.54 -5.29
N GLY A 6 14.81 10.14 -4.42
CA GLY A 6 14.91 10.36 -2.98
C GLY A 6 14.31 9.18 -2.22
N PRO A 7 14.82 8.83 -1.02
CA PRO A 7 16.19 8.87 -0.52
C PRO A 7 16.90 7.51 -0.70
N LEU A 8 18.17 7.49 -1.12
CA LEU A 8 19.08 6.33 -1.02
C LEU A 8 19.68 6.36 0.42
N PRO A 9 19.94 5.26 1.17
CA PRO A 9 20.46 3.95 0.74
C PRO A 9 19.86 2.78 1.55
N GLY A 10 18.75 2.24 1.08
CA GLY A 10 18.12 1.05 1.64
C GLY A 10 17.05 0.69 0.63
N ARG A 11 17.17 -0.51 0.03
CA ARG A 11 16.24 -0.95 -1.03
C ARG A 11 14.81 -0.63 -0.61
N SER A 12 14.06 0.01 -1.50
CA SER A 12 12.65 0.31 -1.28
C SER A 12 11.85 -0.97 -1.01
N ALA A 13 10.68 -0.83 -0.40
CA ALA A 13 9.77 -1.95 -0.20
C ALA A 13 9.44 -2.64 -1.54
N THR A 14 9.37 -1.88 -2.63
CA THR A 14 9.12 -2.41 -3.97
C THR A 14 10.27 -3.29 -4.46
N GLU A 15 11.52 -2.84 -4.32
CA GLU A 15 12.70 -3.61 -4.74
C GLU A 15 12.90 -4.88 -3.92
N LEU A 16 12.63 -4.82 -2.61
CA LEU A 16 12.71 -5.99 -1.73
C LEU A 16 11.64 -7.03 -2.06
N ASN A 17 10.41 -6.59 -2.34
CA ASN A 17 9.33 -7.47 -2.79
C ASN A 17 9.65 -8.11 -4.15
N ALA A 18 10.31 -7.39 -5.07
CA ALA A 18 10.77 -7.96 -6.33
C ALA A 18 11.79 -9.09 -6.12
N GLN A 19 12.77 -8.90 -5.23
CA GLN A 19 13.76 -9.94 -4.89
C GLN A 19 13.14 -11.15 -4.21
N ILE A 20 12.17 -10.94 -3.31
CA ILE A 20 11.41 -12.04 -2.69
C ILE A 20 10.71 -12.88 -3.77
N ARG A 21 10.05 -12.21 -4.74
CA ARG A 21 9.35 -12.89 -5.84
C ARG A 21 10.33 -13.62 -6.76
N GLU A 22 11.47 -13.02 -7.07
CA GLU A 22 12.51 -13.66 -7.88
C GLU A 22 13.03 -14.93 -7.19
N LEU A 23 13.33 -14.87 -5.89
CA LEU A 23 13.73 -16.04 -5.11
C LEU A 23 12.66 -17.14 -5.13
N MET A 24 11.39 -16.78 -4.97
CA MET A 24 10.27 -17.74 -5.05
C MET A 24 10.18 -18.39 -6.44
N LEU A 25 10.33 -17.61 -7.50
CA LEU A 25 10.26 -18.10 -8.89
C LEU A 25 11.42 -19.03 -9.21
N GLN A 26 12.65 -18.65 -8.86
CA GLN A 26 13.86 -19.46 -9.11
C GLN A 26 13.82 -20.80 -8.36
N THR A 27 13.17 -20.84 -7.20
CA THR A 27 13.09 -22.05 -6.36
C THR A 27 11.83 -22.87 -6.59
N GLY A 28 10.93 -22.42 -7.46
CA GLY A 28 9.62 -23.06 -7.65
C GLY A 28 8.80 -23.13 -6.37
N GLY A 29 9.02 -22.22 -5.42
CA GLY A 29 8.38 -22.22 -4.10
C GLY A 29 9.02 -23.15 -3.06
N PHE A 30 10.07 -23.91 -3.38
CA PHE A 30 10.73 -24.81 -2.45
C PHE A 30 12.11 -24.27 -2.02
N LEU A 31 12.16 -23.64 -0.85
CA LEU A 31 13.40 -23.08 -0.31
C LEU A 31 14.22 -24.12 0.46
N ASN A 32 15.51 -24.22 0.17
CA ASN A 32 16.48 -24.89 1.03
C ASN A 32 16.81 -24.04 2.28
N GLU A 33 17.63 -24.56 3.19
CA GLU A 33 17.94 -23.87 4.45
C GLU A 33 18.62 -22.50 4.26
N LYS A 34 19.56 -22.41 3.31
CA LYS A 34 20.21 -21.14 2.97
C LYS A 34 19.21 -20.14 2.41
N GLN A 35 18.37 -20.56 1.47
CA GLN A 35 17.35 -19.73 0.84
C GLN A 35 16.26 -19.30 1.83
N ARG A 36 15.94 -20.13 2.83
CA ARG A 36 15.04 -19.73 3.93
C ARG A 36 15.62 -18.59 4.77
N ARG A 37 16.92 -18.65 5.09
CA ARG A 37 17.59 -17.54 5.79
C ARG A 37 17.57 -16.25 4.97
N GLU A 38 17.84 -16.37 3.68
CA GLU A 38 17.79 -15.24 2.74
C GLU A 38 16.39 -14.65 2.60
N TYR A 39 15.38 -15.51 2.43
CA TYR A 39 13.97 -15.10 2.41
C TYR A 39 13.58 -14.37 3.69
N ALA A 40 13.94 -14.91 4.86
CA ALA A 40 13.65 -14.27 6.14
C ALA A 40 14.30 -12.88 6.27
N ALA A 41 15.55 -12.74 5.82
CA ALA A 41 16.25 -11.45 5.82
C ALA A 41 15.59 -10.44 4.88
N LEU A 42 15.19 -10.87 3.68
CA LEU A 42 14.48 -10.03 2.70
C LEU A 42 13.11 -9.59 3.23
N VAL A 43 12.34 -10.49 3.84
CA VAL A 43 11.03 -10.17 4.43
C VAL A 43 11.15 -9.21 5.60
N ALA A 44 12.14 -9.38 6.48
CA ALA A 44 12.39 -8.47 7.59
C ALA A 44 12.76 -7.06 7.09
N ALA A 45 13.66 -6.97 6.11
CA ALA A 45 14.00 -5.70 5.47
C ALA A 45 12.79 -5.05 4.80
N TRP A 46 11.96 -5.85 4.12
CA TRP A 46 10.74 -5.36 3.46
C TRP A 46 9.75 -4.77 4.45
N TRP A 47 9.51 -5.44 5.58
CA TRP A 47 8.65 -4.92 6.65
C TRP A 47 9.15 -3.57 7.19
N SER A 48 10.46 -3.44 7.44
CA SER A 48 11.05 -2.18 7.89
C SER A 48 10.91 -1.07 6.84
N ALA A 49 11.04 -1.39 5.55
CA ALA A 49 10.88 -0.43 4.47
C ALA A 49 9.41 0.02 4.34
N VAL A 50 8.45 -0.91 4.39
CA VAL A 50 7.01 -0.59 4.36
C VAL A 50 6.61 0.32 5.53
N ASP A 51 7.11 0.04 6.73
CA ASP A 51 6.81 0.85 7.91
C ASP A 51 7.40 2.26 7.81
N GLY A 52 8.64 2.37 7.33
CA GLY A 52 9.28 3.66 7.04
C GLY A 52 8.53 4.46 5.96
N GLU A 53 8.17 3.81 4.85
CA GLU A 53 7.42 4.43 3.75
C GLU A 53 6.00 4.86 4.17
N ARG A 54 5.31 4.06 4.99
CA ARG A 54 3.98 4.39 5.53
C ARG A 54 4.02 5.57 6.50
N SER A 55 5.10 5.67 7.26
CA SER A 55 5.30 6.73 8.26
C SER A 55 5.71 8.06 7.62
N LEU A 56 6.03 8.10 6.32
CA LEU A 56 6.23 9.35 5.61
C LEU A 56 4.89 10.12 5.57
N PRO A 57 4.86 11.37 6.05
CA PRO A 57 3.66 12.19 5.97
C PRO A 57 3.31 12.40 4.50
N VAL A 58 2.14 11.92 4.07
CA VAL A 58 1.58 12.32 2.77
C VAL A 58 1.45 13.84 2.82
N PRO A 59 2.07 14.60 1.91
CA PRO A 59 1.82 16.04 1.85
C PRO A 59 0.34 16.19 1.57
N VAL A 60 -0.43 16.60 2.59
CA VAL A 60 -1.81 17.01 2.38
C VAL A 60 -1.70 18.29 1.54
N ALA A 61 -1.85 18.16 0.23
CA ALA A 61 -2.15 19.32 -0.59
C ALA A 61 -3.38 19.96 0.06
N PRO A 62 -3.39 21.29 0.32
CA PRO A 62 -4.55 21.94 0.93
C PRO A 62 -5.77 21.54 0.10
N ALA A 63 -6.70 20.86 0.75
CA ALA A 63 -7.86 20.28 0.12
C ALA A 63 -8.55 21.35 -0.73
N GLN A 64 -8.58 21.16 -2.04
CA GLN A 64 -9.64 21.74 -2.85
C GLN A 64 -10.90 21.01 -2.42
N VAL A 65 -11.52 21.48 -1.33
CA VAL A 65 -12.85 21.02 -0.92
C VAL A 65 -13.77 21.39 -2.08
N PRO A 66 -14.29 20.43 -2.87
CA PRO A 66 -15.28 20.80 -3.85
C PRO A 66 -16.49 21.35 -3.10
N ASP A 67 -16.97 22.52 -3.50
CA ASP A 67 -18.24 23.07 -3.04
C ASP A 67 -19.35 22.12 -3.48
N VAL A 68 -19.70 21.16 -2.61
CA VAL A 68 -20.82 20.26 -2.83
C VAL A 68 -22.06 20.95 -2.27
N PRO A 69 -23.06 21.32 -3.09
CA PRO A 69 -24.31 21.85 -2.57
C PRO A 69 -24.94 20.81 -1.66
N ARG A 70 -25.14 21.15 -0.38
CA ARG A 70 -25.87 20.30 0.57
C ARG A 70 -27.30 20.11 0.05
N GLN A 71 -27.56 19.03 -0.69
CA GLN A 71 -28.92 18.63 -0.97
C GLN A 71 -29.60 18.23 0.35
N ARG A 72 -30.55 19.08 0.76
CA ARG A 72 -31.56 18.80 1.78
C ARG A 72 -32.21 17.45 1.43
N ARG A 73 -31.86 16.37 2.12
CA ARG A 73 -32.66 15.14 2.06
C ARG A 73 -34.00 15.42 2.72
N ALA A 74 -35.06 15.42 1.93
CA ALA A 74 -36.43 15.31 2.40
C ALA A 74 -36.57 14.02 3.22
N ARG A 75 -36.95 14.17 4.49
CA ARG A 75 -37.33 13.07 5.38
C ARG A 75 -38.79 12.69 5.12
N ASP A 76 -39.15 12.21 3.93
CA ASP A 76 -40.53 11.75 3.66
C ASP A 76 -40.54 10.60 2.63
N ALA A 77 -40.06 9.42 3.01
CA ALA A 77 -40.26 8.20 2.20
C ALA A 77 -40.14 6.89 3.01
N VAL A 78 -40.52 6.88 4.30
CA VAL A 78 -40.62 5.64 5.10
C VAL A 78 -42.10 5.35 5.46
N GLY A 79 -43.03 5.68 4.56
CA GLY A 79 -44.47 5.42 4.73
C GLY A 79 -45.10 4.50 3.68
N ALA A 80 -44.46 4.28 2.53
CA ALA A 80 -45.15 3.72 1.35
C ALA A 80 -44.85 2.24 1.02
N TRP A 81 -44.18 1.49 1.90
CA TRP A 81 -43.81 0.08 1.62
C TRP A 81 -44.52 -0.96 2.51
N ARG A 82 -45.66 -0.63 3.13
CA ARG A 82 -46.52 -1.61 3.81
C ARG A 82 -48.02 -1.26 3.72
N ALA A 83 -48.60 -1.46 2.54
CA ALA A 83 -50.01 -1.81 2.28
C ALA A 83 -50.15 -1.76 0.74
N ARG A 84 -50.18 -2.91 0.06
CA ARG A 84 -51.37 -3.71 -0.25
C ARG A 84 -52.17 -3.12 -1.41
#